data_AF-X1ASG2-F1
#
_entry.id   AF-X1ASG2-F1
#
_cell.length_a   1.000
_cell.length_b   1.000
_cell.length_c   1.000
_cell.angle_alpha   90.00
_cell.angle_beta   90.00
_cell.angle_gamma   90.00
#
_symmetry.space_group_name_H-M   'P 1'
#
loop_
_entity.id
_entity.type
_entity.pdbx_description
1 polymer ?
#
loop_
_entity_poly.entity_id
_entity_poly.type
_entity_poly.pdbx_seq_one_letter_code
_entity_poly.pdbx_strand_id
1 'polypeptide(L)'
;MFADMELRIVRESPAVSSYELEAGGKVMRLHFVVGADERFLPVSLASMVSKYLRELLVYNINRYFAAHCAELKPTAGYWKDGLRFIEDLKTNHPHIRYDSNQLIRSR
;
A
#
# COMPACT_ATOMS: atom_id res chain seq x y z
N MET A 1 -21.00 1.59 -1.86
CA MET A 1 -21.08 0.29 -1.17
C MET A 1 -22.02 -0.57 -1.99
N PHE A 2 -21.66 -1.84 -2.27
CA PHE A 2 -22.34 -2.73 -3.24
C PHE A 2 -23.69 -3.27 -2.75
N ALA A 3 -24.55 -2.42 -2.17
CA ALA A 3 -25.77 -2.84 -1.47
C ALA A 3 -26.77 -3.56 -2.38
N ASP A 4 -26.76 -3.28 -3.68
CA ASP A 4 -27.67 -3.87 -4.66
C ASP A 4 -27.11 -5.12 -5.36
N MET A 5 -26.01 -5.70 -4.85
CA MET A 5 -25.40 -6.92 -5.40
C MET A 5 -25.78 -8.15 -4.57
N GLU A 6 -26.37 -9.16 -5.21
CA GLU A 6 -26.55 -10.48 -4.62
C GLU A 6 -25.20 -11.20 -4.55
N LEU A 7 -24.81 -11.64 -3.36
CA LEU A 7 -23.58 -12.36 -3.10
C LEU A 7 -23.86 -13.86 -2.97
N ARG A 8 -23.22 -14.67 -3.83
CA ARG A 8 -23.18 -16.12 -3.70
C ARG A 8 -21.78 -16.60 -3.34
N ILE A 9 -21.68 -17.38 -2.26
CA ILE A 9 -20.45 -18.08 -1.90
C ILE A 9 -20.28 -19.27 -2.84
N VAL A 10 -19.19 -19.30 -3.60
CA VAL A 10 -18.89 -20.42 -4.52
C VAL A 10 -18.03 -21.47 -3.82
N ARG A 11 -17.01 -21.05 -3.07
CA ARG A 11 -16.20 -21.90 -2.20
C ARG A 11 -15.43 -21.05 -1.20
N GLU A 12 -15.15 -21.62 -0.04
CA GLU A 12 -14.27 -21.03 0.97
C GLU A 12 -13.33 -22.09 1.53
N SER A 13 -12.07 -21.71 1.63
CA SER A 13 -10.99 -22.51 2.21
C SER A 13 -9.88 -21.58 2.68
N PRO A 14 -8.96 -22.02 3.55
CA PRO A 14 -7.84 -21.18 3.98
C PRO A 14 -6.96 -20.67 2.83
N ALA A 15 -6.86 -21.42 1.73
CA ALA A 15 -6.04 -21.06 0.58
C ALA A 15 -6.78 -20.19 -0.44
N VAL A 16 -8.09 -20.40 -0.60
CA VAL A 16 -8.93 -19.74 -1.60
C VAL A 16 -10.36 -19.53 -1.11
N SER A 17 -10.85 -18.30 -1.24
CA SER A 17 -12.28 -17.97 -1.17
C SER A 17 -12.74 -17.36 -2.50
N SER A 18 -13.83 -17.89 -3.05
CA SER A 18 -14.42 -17.44 -4.31
C SER A 18 -15.87 -17.06 -4.10
N TYR A 19 -16.23 -15.90 -4.64
CA TYR A 19 -17.56 -15.32 -4.55
C TYR A 19 -18.06 -14.93 -5.93
N GLU A 20 -19.36 -14.95 -6.11
CA GLU A 20 -20.04 -14.40 -7.26
C GLU A 20 -20.95 -13.27 -6.78
N LEU A 21 -20.85 -12.13 -7.43
CA LEU A 21 -21.64 -10.92 -7.18
C LEU A 21 -22.49 -10.65 -8.41
N GLU A 22 -23.80 -10.55 -8.23
CA GLU A 22 -24.75 -10.29 -9.31
C GLU A 22 -25.53 -9.00 -9.06
N ALA A 23 -25.61 -8.12 -10.05
CA ALA A 23 -26.49 -6.95 -10.02
C ALA A 23 -26.94 -6.56 -11.42
N GLY A 24 -28.25 -6.34 -11.59
CA GLY A 24 -28.83 -5.88 -12.86
C GLY A 24 -28.47 -6.77 -14.06
N GLY A 25 -28.44 -8.09 -13.86
CA GLY A 25 -28.08 -9.08 -14.89
C GLY A 25 -26.59 -9.17 -15.23
N LYS A 26 -25.72 -8.45 -14.51
CA LYS A 26 -24.25 -8.55 -14.64
C LYS A 26 -23.70 -9.40 -13.51
N VAL A 27 -22.74 -10.26 -13.85
CA VAL A 27 -22.09 -11.17 -12.91
C VAL A 27 -20.59 -10.86 -12.82
N MET A 28 -20.08 -10.74 -11.60
CA MET A 28 -18.66 -10.56 -11.30
C MET A 28 -18.18 -11.68 -10.37
N ARG A 29 -17.01 -12.25 -10.64
CA ARG A 29 -16.36 -13.20 -9.72
C ARG A 29 -15.23 -12.53 -8.96
N LEU A 30 -15.23 -12.71 -7.65
CA LEU A 30 -14.21 -12.21 -6.76
C LEU A 30 -13.48 -13.38 -6.12
N HIS A 31 -12.15 -13.34 -6.15
CA HIS A 31 -11.30 -14.39 -5.61
C HIS A 31 -10.27 -13.80 -4.64
N PHE A 32 -10.22 -14.34 -3.43
CA PHE A 32 -9.14 -14.13 -2.47
C PHE A 32 -8.28 -15.39 -2.45
N VAL A 33 -7.01 -15.25 -2.81
CA VAL A 33 -6.13 -16.42 -3.05
C VAL A 33 -4.76 -16.15 -2.43
N VAL A 34 -4.33 -17.00 -1.47
CA VAL A 34 -3.05 -16.82 -0.75
C VAL A 34 -1.86 -17.06 -1.68
N GLY A 35 -1.03 -16.07 -1.97
CA GLY A 35 0.04 -16.19 -2.97
C GLY A 35 -0.49 -16.11 -4.41
N ALA A 36 -1.48 -15.24 -4.66
CA ALA A 36 -2.07 -15.06 -5.99
C ALA A 36 -1.06 -14.55 -7.04
N ASP A 37 -0.05 -13.77 -6.63
CA ASP A 37 0.97 -13.22 -7.53
C ASP A 37 1.93 -14.27 -8.10
N GLU A 38 2.04 -15.44 -7.48
CA GLU A 38 2.77 -16.59 -8.02
C GLU A 38 1.93 -17.44 -8.99
N ARG A 39 0.61 -17.21 -9.03
CA ARG A 39 -0.34 -18.07 -9.76
C ARG A 39 -1.08 -17.39 -10.90
N PHE A 40 -1.23 -16.06 -10.85
CA PHE A 40 -2.00 -15.30 -11.83
C PHE A 40 -1.18 -14.13 -12.36
N LEU A 41 -0.93 -14.13 -13.67
CA LEU A 41 -0.15 -13.09 -14.35
C LEU A 41 -0.66 -11.66 -14.04
N PRO A 42 -1.97 -11.34 -14.08
CA PRO A 42 -2.44 -9.99 -13.77
C PRO A 42 -2.12 -9.56 -12.33
N VAL A 43 -2.17 -10.50 -11.38
CA VAL A 43 -1.85 -10.24 -9.97
C VAL A 43 -0.34 -10.07 -9.79
N SER A 44 0.45 -10.88 -10.49
CA SER A 44 1.91 -10.76 -10.51
C SER A 44 2.35 -9.38 -11.02
N LEU A 45 1.78 -8.94 -12.15
CA LEU A 45 2.05 -7.62 -12.72
C LEU A 45 1.65 -6.50 -11.77
N ALA A 46 0.44 -6.56 -11.20
CA ALA A 46 -0.02 -5.57 -10.21
C ALA A 46 0.92 -5.51 -8.99
N SER A 47 1.39 -6.67 -8.51
CA SER A 47 2.34 -6.81 -7.40
C SER A 47 3.69 -6.15 -7.72
N MET A 48 4.26 -6.42 -8.91
CA MET A 48 5.52 -5.80 -9.35
C MET A 48 5.39 -4.28 -9.50
N VAL A 49 4.35 -3.80 -10.17
CA VAL A 49 4.11 -2.36 -10.39
C VAL A 49 3.93 -1.63 -9.06
N SER A 50 3.15 -2.20 -8.13
CA SER A 50 2.92 -1.61 -6.82
C SER A 50 4.21 -1.50 -6.00
N LYS A 51 5.06 -2.55 -6.02
CA LYS A 51 6.38 -2.53 -5.36
C LYS A 51 7.30 -1.49 -5.98
N TYR A 52 7.34 -1.40 -7.31
CA TYR A 52 8.15 -0.40 -8.01
C TYR A 52 7.72 1.03 -7.66
N LEU A 53 6.42 1.33 -7.70
CA LEU A 53 5.90 2.63 -7.29
C LEU A 53 6.24 2.95 -5.84
N ARG A 54 6.14 1.97 -4.94
CA ARG A 54 6.52 2.13 -3.52
C ARG A 54 7.99 2.51 -3.36
N GLU A 55 8.90 1.85 -4.07
CA GLU A 55 10.33 2.21 -4.05
C GLU A 55 10.59 3.62 -4.61
N LEU A 56 9.93 4.00 -5.71
CA LEU A 56 10.04 5.34 -6.27
C LEU A 56 9.55 6.42 -5.29
N LEU A 57 8.43 6.18 -4.60
CA LEU A 57 7.89 7.11 -3.61
C LEU A 57 8.85 7.30 -2.43
N VAL A 58 9.38 6.20 -1.87
CA VAL A 58 10.36 6.27 -0.77
C VAL A 58 11.64 6.96 -1.23
N TYR A 59 12.13 6.66 -2.42
CA TYR A 59 13.29 7.34 -3.00
C TYR A 59 13.08 8.85 -3.12
N ASN A 60 11.92 9.27 -3.64
CA ASN A 60 11.58 10.69 -3.79
C ASN A 60 11.46 11.41 -2.44
N ILE A 61 10.88 10.76 -1.43
CA ILE A 61 10.81 11.28 -0.05
C ILE A 61 12.22 11.51 0.49
N ASN A 62 13.09 10.50 0.42
CA ASN A 62 14.47 10.63 0.89
C ASN A 62 15.21 11.74 0.16
N ARG A 63 15.09 11.81 -1.17
CA ARG A 63 15.74 12.85 -1.99
C ARG A 63 15.25 14.25 -1.61
N TYR A 64 13.94 14.42 -1.41
CA TYR A 64 13.37 15.71 -1.02
C TYR A 64 13.92 16.20 0.32
N PHE A 65 13.87 15.36 1.36
CA PHE A 65 14.29 15.78 2.69
C PHE A 65 15.81 15.90 2.82
N ALA A 66 16.59 15.03 2.18
CA ALA A 66 18.06 15.11 2.19
C ALA A 66 18.57 16.42 1.56
N ALA A 67 17.83 16.99 0.59
CA ALA A 67 18.18 18.29 0.00
C ALA A 67 18.03 19.48 0.99
N HIS A 68 17.25 19.30 2.06
CA HIS A 68 16.96 20.36 3.04
C HIS A 68 17.58 20.08 4.41
N CYS A 69 17.85 18.81 4.72
CA CYS A 69 18.26 18.32 6.03
C CYS A 69 19.61 17.60 5.90
N ALA A 70 20.70 18.35 6.02
CA ALA A 70 22.03 17.75 6.12
C ALA A 70 22.07 16.77 7.31
N GLU A 71 22.72 15.62 7.15
CA GLU A 71 22.81 14.52 8.13
C GLU A 71 21.54 13.68 8.36
N LEU A 72 20.41 13.97 7.70
CA LEU A 72 19.21 13.14 7.82
C LEU A 72 19.43 11.76 7.17
N LYS A 73 19.42 10.71 7.99
CA LYS A 73 19.56 9.32 7.51
C LYS A 73 18.31 8.89 6.75
N PRO A 74 18.43 8.34 5.52
CA PRO A 74 17.30 7.95 4.69
C PRO A 74 16.47 6.84 5.37
N THR A 75 15.21 6.74 4.98
CA THR A 75 14.28 5.68 5.43
C THR A 75 14.00 4.67 4.32
N ALA A 76 13.85 3.41 4.70
CA ALA A 76 13.29 2.36 3.88
C ALA A 76 11.75 2.35 3.93
N GLY A 77 11.09 3.20 4.72
CA GLY A 77 9.62 3.32 4.80
C GLY A 77 8.92 2.22 5.59
N TYR A 78 9.65 1.42 6.37
CA TYR A 78 9.07 0.45 7.31
C TYR A 78 8.63 1.12 8.60
N TRP A 79 7.70 0.53 9.36
CA TRP A 79 7.14 1.16 10.57
C TRP A 79 8.19 1.74 11.53
N LYS A 80 9.13 0.91 12.03
CA LYS A 80 10.13 1.37 13.01
C LYS A 80 11.10 2.41 12.42
N ASP A 81 11.57 2.17 11.21
CA ASP A 81 12.54 3.05 10.55
C ASP A 81 11.92 4.37 10.06
N GLY A 82 10.68 4.33 9.58
CA GLY A 82 9.91 5.51 9.20
C GLY A 82 9.56 6.37 10.42
N LEU A 83 9.21 5.76 11.56
CA LEU A 83 9.02 6.51 12.81
C LEU A 83 10.32 7.21 13.25
N ARG A 84 11.47 6.54 13.17
CA ARG A 84 12.78 7.18 13.40
C ARG A 84 12.98 8.37 12.46
N PHE A 85 12.75 8.19 11.16
CA PHE A 85 12.92 9.26 10.18
C PHE A 85 12.06 10.49 10.47
N ILE A 86 10.80 10.28 10.86
CA ILE A 86 9.89 11.36 11.26
C ILE A 86 10.37 12.03 12.55
N GLU A 87 10.87 11.28 13.52
CA GLU A 87 11.41 11.81 14.77
C GLU A 87 12.69 12.63 14.55
N ASP A 88 13.59 12.15 13.71
CA ASP A 88 14.81 12.86 13.30
C ASP A 88 14.44 14.20 12.61
N LEU A 89 13.43 14.20 11.74
CA LEU A 89 12.91 15.43 11.13
C LEU A 89 12.36 16.42 12.16
N LYS A 90 11.58 15.95 13.13
CA LYS A 90 10.98 16.80 14.17
C LYS A 90 12.03 17.39 15.10
N THR A 91 13.00 16.59 15.52
CA THR A 91 13.99 16.97 16.53
C THR A 91 15.13 17.79 15.92
N ASN A 92 15.68 17.35 14.79
CA ASN A 92 16.88 17.96 14.21
C ASN A 92 16.54 19.06 13.20
N HIS A 93 15.35 19.01 12.59
CA HIS A 93 14.94 19.94 11.53
C HIS A 93 13.53 20.53 11.76
N PRO A 94 13.23 21.14 12.94
CA PRO A 94 11.89 21.60 13.31
C PRO A 94 11.33 22.71 12.40
N HIS A 95 12.18 23.35 11.60
CA HIS A 95 11.80 24.40 10.65
C HIS A 95 11.23 23.83 9.33
N ILE A 96 11.46 22.55 9.04
CA ILE A 96 10.93 21.90 7.83
C ILE A 96 9.47 21.53 8.05
N ARG A 97 8.61 22.10 7.21
CA ARG A 97 7.17 21.84 7.23
C ARG A 97 6.81 20.72 6.27
N TYR A 98 5.98 19.79 6.73
CA TYR A 98 5.38 18.74 5.93
C TYR A 98 4.00 18.38 6.49
N ASP A 99 3.11 17.88 5.63
CA ASP A 99 1.85 17.31 6.09
C ASP A 99 2.09 15.88 6.60
N SER A 100 1.87 15.68 7.90
CA SER A 100 2.04 14.36 8.51
C SER A 100 1.06 13.33 7.96
N ASN A 101 -0.12 13.72 7.45
CA ASN A 101 -1.10 12.79 6.87
C ASN A 101 -0.63 12.22 5.52
N GLN A 102 0.33 12.86 4.86
CA GLN A 102 0.90 12.37 3.60
C GLN A 102 2.04 11.37 3.82
N LEU A 103 2.70 11.42 4.99
CA LEU A 103 3.87 10.58 5.30
C LEU A 103 3.57 9.47 6.30
N ILE A 104 2.61 9.70 7.20
CA ILE A 104 2.25 8.81 8.29
C ILE A 104 0.87 8.27 7.99
N ARG A 105 0.75 6.94 8.02
CA ARG A 105 -0.53 6.26 7.84
C ARG A 105 -1.53 6.75 8.90
N SER A 106 -2.54 7.51 8.46
CA SER A 106 -3.71 7.83 9.27
C SER A 106 -4.55 6.58 9.50
N ARG A 107 -5.13 6.45 10.70
CA ARG A 107 -6.06 5.37 11.04
C ARG A 107 -7.49 5.79 10.76
#